data_AF-A0A7S4I162-F1
#
_entry.id   AF-A0A7S4I162-F1
#
_cell.length_a   1.000
_cell.length_b   1.000
_cell.length_c   1.000
_cell.angle_alpha   90.00
_cell.angle_beta   90.00
_cell.angle_gamma   90.00
#
_symmetry.space_group_name_H-M   'P 1'
#
loop_
_entity.id
_entity.type
_entity.pdbx_description
1 polymer ?
#
loop_
_entity_poly.entity_id
_entity_poly.type
_entity_poly.pdbx_seq_one_letter_code
_entity_poly.pdbx_strand_id
1 'polypeptide(L)'
;LANKQTQVHLFFCAPMSDTALTPYERYGFAFDIDQWYEQCKEFTFRTTLLPITPTEARVLCNEYETITQAGGPTITVDEQQVLSDLKQRIQNTLESEFYDEEEGEPAAFVRLSGRSPKDSVASSSTMSDNLTRN
;
A
#
# COMPACT_ATOMS: atom_id res chain seq x y z
N LEU A 1 -26.50 -11.23 -5.40
CA LEU A 1 -25.09 -11.36 -5.80
C LEU A 1 -24.41 -10.04 -5.50
N ALA A 2 -23.96 -9.88 -4.25
CA ALA A 2 -23.26 -8.67 -3.83
C ALA A 2 -21.83 -8.77 -4.35
N ASN A 3 -21.44 -7.81 -5.19
CA ASN A 3 -20.10 -7.67 -5.73
C ASN A 3 -19.14 -7.43 -4.56
N LYS A 4 -18.39 -8.45 -4.14
CA LYS A 4 -17.48 -8.39 -2.99
C LYS A 4 -16.21 -7.65 -3.40
N GLN A 5 -16.31 -6.33 -3.53
CA GLN A 5 -15.11 -5.51 -3.64
C GLN A 5 -14.30 -5.66 -2.35
N THR A 6 -13.02 -5.92 -2.52
CA THR A 6 -12.14 -6.29 -1.42
C THR A 6 -10.89 -5.41 -1.47
N GLN A 7 -10.38 -4.97 -0.30
CA GLN A 7 -9.34 -3.93 -0.24
C GLN A 7 -8.16 -4.33 0.65
N VAL A 8 -6.93 -4.00 0.23
CA VAL A 8 -5.71 -4.07 1.03
C VAL A 8 -5.29 -2.65 1.39
N HIS A 9 -5.02 -2.38 2.67
CA HIS A 9 -4.58 -1.06 3.09
C HIS A 9 -3.17 -1.15 3.63
N LEU A 10 -2.24 -0.45 2.99
CA LEU A 10 -0.87 -0.31 3.46
C LEU A 10 -0.82 0.86 4.44
N PHE A 11 -0.34 0.62 5.66
CA PHE A 11 -0.34 1.62 6.73
C PHE A 11 1.05 1.90 7.26
N PHE A 12 1.40 3.18 7.36
CA PHE A 12 2.61 3.58 8.05
C PHE A 12 2.35 3.59 9.55
N CYS A 13 2.96 2.67 10.29
CA CYS A 13 2.95 2.74 11.74
C CYS A 13 4.16 3.56 12.19
N ALA A 14 4.00 4.89 12.27
CA ALA A 14 4.98 5.70 12.99
C ALA A 14 4.85 5.35 14.48
N PRO A 15 5.94 5.02 15.19
CA PRO A 15 5.87 4.95 16.64
C PRO A 15 5.45 6.33 17.15
N MET A 16 4.29 6.41 17.81
CA MET A 16 3.84 7.64 18.47
C MET A 16 4.86 7.99 19.55
N SER A 17 5.80 8.88 19.22
CA SER A 17 6.59 9.56 20.24
C SER A 17 5.69 10.59 20.92
N ASP A 18 5.87 10.73 22.24
CA ASP A 18 5.04 11.50 23.19
C ASP A 18 5.10 13.03 22.98
N THR A 19 5.29 13.47 21.74
CA THR A 19 5.26 14.88 21.34
C THR A 19 3.83 15.30 21.04
N ALA A 20 3.39 16.38 21.68
CA ALA A 20 2.05 16.92 21.57
C ALA A 20 1.70 17.28 20.11
N LEU A 21 0.99 16.38 19.43
CA LEU A 21 0.44 16.60 18.10
C LEU A 21 -0.44 17.86 18.10
N THR A 22 -0.32 18.66 17.04
CA THR A 22 -1.21 19.79 16.76
C THR A 22 -2.65 19.29 16.58
N PRO A 23 -3.67 20.13 16.82
CA PRO A 23 -5.06 19.73 16.59
C PRO A 23 -5.33 19.22 15.18
N TYR A 24 -4.66 19.77 14.16
CA TYR A 24 -4.78 19.32 12.76
C TYR A 24 -4.22 17.92 12.56
N GLU A 25 -3.05 17.62 13.13
CA GLU A 25 -2.48 16.27 13.13
C GLU A 25 -3.42 15.30 13.85
N ARG A 26 -4.00 15.68 15.00
CA ARG A 26 -4.99 14.85 15.73
C ARG A 26 -6.26 14.57 14.94
N TYR A 27 -6.79 15.54 14.19
CA TYR A 27 -7.97 15.33 13.36
C TYR A 27 -7.70 14.39 12.20
N GLY A 28 -6.51 14.42 11.60
CA GLY A 28 -6.10 13.46 10.57
C GLY A 28 -6.18 12.01 11.07
N PHE A 29 -5.61 11.76 12.27
CA PHE A 29 -5.58 10.42 12.86
C PHE A 29 -6.97 9.85 13.15
N ALA A 30 -7.95 10.67 13.57
CA ALA A 30 -9.30 10.19 13.87
C ALA A 30 -10.04 9.61 12.66
N PHE A 31 -9.62 9.95 11.43
CA PHE A 31 -10.20 9.44 10.19
C PHE A 31 -9.33 8.37 9.51
N ASP A 32 -8.19 8.03 10.09
CA ASP A 32 -7.39 6.92 9.61
C ASP A 32 -8.16 5.60 9.81
N ILE A 33 -8.09 4.72 8.81
CA ILE A 33 -8.90 3.49 8.78
C ILE A 33 -8.55 2.52 9.92
N ASP A 34 -7.33 2.57 10.44
CA ASP A 34 -6.93 1.81 11.63
C ASP A 34 -7.76 2.18 12.87
N GLN A 35 -8.25 3.42 12.97
CA GLN A 35 -9.03 3.89 14.11
C GLN A 35 -10.51 3.50 14.02
N TRP A 36 -11.10 3.48 12.82
CA TRP A 36 -12.55 3.29 12.63
C TRP A 36 -12.94 1.94 12.01
N TYR A 37 -12.01 1.19 11.41
CA TYR A 37 -12.35 -0.03 10.69
C TYR A 37 -12.94 -1.09 11.60
N GLU A 38 -12.35 -1.33 12.77
CA GLU A 38 -12.84 -2.39 13.68
C GLU A 38 -14.29 -2.16 14.12
N GLN A 39 -14.71 -0.91 14.29
CA GLN A 39 -16.07 -0.53 14.68
C GLN A 39 -17.05 -0.56 13.49
N CYS A 40 -16.55 -0.41 12.26
CA CYS A 40 -17.37 -0.27 11.05
C CYS A 40 -17.23 -1.43 10.06
N LYS A 41 -16.41 -2.46 10.34
CA LYS A 41 -16.06 -3.53 9.39
C LYS A 41 -17.26 -4.31 8.83
N GLU A 42 -18.36 -4.39 9.59
CA GLU A 42 -19.61 -5.01 9.13
C GLU A 42 -20.33 -4.19 8.05
N PHE A 43 -20.05 -2.90 7.96
CA PHE A 43 -20.69 -1.94 7.05
C PHE A 43 -19.77 -1.46 5.92
N THR A 44 -18.55 -1.99 5.82
CA THR A 44 -17.57 -1.62 4.79
C THR A 44 -17.00 -2.87 4.12
N PHE A 45 -16.15 -2.66 3.11
CA PHE A 45 -15.44 -3.73 2.43
C PHE A 45 -14.44 -4.42 3.36
N ARG A 46 -14.29 -5.74 3.17
CA ARG A 46 -13.23 -6.51 3.83
C ARG A 46 -11.88 -5.84 3.54
N THR A 47 -11.20 -5.50 4.62
CA THR A 47 -9.92 -4.81 4.61
C THR A 47 -8.91 -5.52 5.50
N THR A 48 -7.67 -5.63 5.03
CA THR A 48 -6.53 -6.07 5.82
C THR A 48 -5.53 -4.93 5.89
N LEU A 49 -5.07 -4.62 7.11
CA LEU A 49 -4.04 -3.62 7.37
C LEU A 49 -2.67 -4.29 7.30
N LEU A 50 -1.83 -3.84 6.37
CA LEU A 50 -0.45 -4.30 6.26
C LEU A 50 0.49 -3.15 6.69
N PRO A 51 1.10 -3.24 7.88
CA PRO A 51 2.00 -2.20 8.35
C PRO A 51 3.25 -2.14 7.46
N ILE A 52 3.69 -0.93 7.12
CA ILE A 52 4.95 -0.64 6.47
C ILE A 52 5.90 0.08 7.42
N THR A 53 7.18 -0.27 7.36
CA THR A 53 8.20 0.36 8.20
C THR A 53 8.67 1.71 7.60
N PRO A 54 9.27 2.59 8.42
CA PRO A 54 9.96 3.79 7.92
C PRO A 54 10.98 3.52 6.81
N THR A 55 11.72 2.43 6.94
CA THR A 55 12.70 1.98 5.94
C THR A 55 12.00 1.60 4.64
N GLU A 56 10.96 0.77 4.71
CA GLU A 56 10.17 0.36 3.53
C GLU A 56 9.56 1.55 2.79
N ALA A 57 8.95 2.49 3.52
CA ALA A 57 8.35 3.68 2.92
C ALA A 57 9.40 4.55 2.21
N ARG A 58 10.57 4.76 2.83
CA ARG A 58 11.66 5.51 2.21
C ARG A 58 12.13 4.85 0.92
N VAL A 59 12.29 3.53 0.93
CA VAL A 59 12.73 2.79 -0.26
C VAL A 59 11.68 2.84 -1.38
N LEU A 60 10.38 2.75 -1.05
CA LEU A 60 9.31 2.96 -2.03
C LEU A 60 9.35 4.36 -2.66
N CYS A 61 9.64 5.40 -1.87
CA CYS A 61 9.81 6.75 -2.39
C CYS A 61 11.03 6.85 -3.31
N ASN A 62 12.17 6.28 -2.90
CA ASN A 62 13.38 6.24 -3.73
C ASN A 62 13.11 5.55 -5.08
N GLU A 63 12.47 4.37 -5.06
CA GLU A 63 12.12 3.61 -6.27
C GLU A 63 11.23 4.44 -7.21
N TYR A 64 10.23 5.12 -6.65
CA TYR A 64 9.36 6.00 -7.42
C TYR A 64 10.14 7.16 -8.05
N GLU A 65 11.06 7.79 -7.32
CA GLU A 65 11.91 8.85 -7.85
C GLU A 65 12.84 8.33 -8.96
N THR A 66 13.43 7.14 -8.78
CA THR A 66 14.24 6.46 -9.82
C THR A 66 13.46 6.27 -11.12
N ILE A 67 12.19 5.85 -11.02
CA ILE A 67 11.34 5.58 -12.19
C ILE A 67 10.85 6.87 -12.86
N THR A 68 10.52 7.90 -12.07
CA THR A 68 9.79 9.08 -12.57
C THR A 68 10.66 10.30 -12.83
N GLN A 69 11.83 10.40 -12.21
CA GLN A 69 12.70 11.58 -12.33
C GLN A 69 13.97 11.23 -13.10
N ALA A 70 14.23 11.99 -14.17
CA ALA A 70 15.49 11.90 -14.89
C ALA A 70 16.64 12.31 -13.96
N GLY A 71 17.57 11.39 -13.69
CA GLY A 71 18.66 11.60 -12.73
C GLY A 71 18.26 11.36 -11.27
N GLY A 72 17.15 10.66 -11.02
CA GLY A 72 16.77 10.18 -9.69
C GLY A 72 17.83 9.26 -9.07
N PRO A 73 17.69 8.94 -7.76
CA PRO A 73 18.63 8.08 -7.06
C PRO A 73 18.70 6.68 -7.71
N THR A 74 19.85 6.03 -7.61
CA THR A 74 19.96 4.61 -7.97
C THR A 74 19.68 3.76 -6.74
N ILE A 75 18.79 2.78 -6.90
CA ILE A 75 18.43 1.85 -5.83
C ILE A 75 19.61 0.92 -5.56
N THR A 76 20.01 0.86 -4.30
CA THR A 76 21.10 -0.01 -3.84
C THR A 76 20.66 -1.47 -3.72
N VAL A 77 21.61 -2.40 -3.64
CA VAL A 77 21.31 -3.84 -3.47
C VAL A 77 20.54 -4.10 -2.18
N ASP A 78 20.87 -3.41 -1.10
CA ASP A 78 20.16 -3.54 0.18
C ASP A 78 18.71 -3.05 0.08
N GLU A 79 18.49 -1.95 -0.65
CA GLU A 79 17.14 -1.42 -0.91
C GLU A 79 16.32 -2.36 -1.81
N GLN A 80 16.95 -3.01 -2.79
CA GLN A 80 16.29 -4.05 -3.60
C GLN A 80 15.80 -5.21 -2.74
N GLN A 81 16.59 -5.62 -1.73
CA GLN A 81 16.16 -6.66 -0.81
C GLN A 81 14.93 -6.21 0.00
N VAL A 82 14.91 -4.97 0.50
CA VAL A 82 13.76 -4.39 1.21
C VAL A 82 12.50 -4.40 0.33
N LEU A 83 12.61 -4.02 -0.95
CA LEU A 83 11.49 -4.06 -1.89
C LEU A 83 11.01 -5.48 -2.16
N SER A 84 11.95 -6.42 -2.32
CA SER A 84 11.64 -7.85 -2.53
C SER A 84 10.86 -8.42 -1.35
N ASP A 85 11.32 -8.17 -0.13
CA ASP A 85 10.70 -8.63 1.10
C ASP A 85 9.30 -8.02 1.28
N LEU A 86 9.14 -6.73 0.99
CA LEU A 86 7.85 -6.05 1.04
C LEU A 86 6.89 -6.62 -0.02
N LYS A 87 7.36 -6.85 -1.25
CA LYS A 87 6.57 -7.45 -2.32
C LYS A 87 6.10 -8.84 -1.95
N GLN A 88 6.96 -9.68 -1.38
CA GLN A 88 6.59 -11.01 -0.91
C GLN A 88 5.55 -10.95 0.21
N ARG A 89 5.66 -10.01 1.15
CA ARG A 89 4.64 -9.80 2.19
C ARG A 89 3.29 -9.38 1.63
N ILE A 90 3.27 -8.48 0.65
CA ILE A 90 2.03 -8.08 -0.03
C ILE A 90 1.42 -9.29 -0.74
N GLN A 91 2.22 -10.05 -1.49
CA GLN A 91 1.77 -11.23 -2.21
C GLN A 91 1.18 -12.29 -1.26
N ASN A 92 1.87 -12.62 -0.17
CA ASN A 92 1.39 -13.56 0.82
C ASN A 92 0.06 -13.10 1.45
N THR A 93 -0.09 -11.78 1.67
CA THR A 93 -1.33 -11.21 2.21
C THR A 93 -2.47 -11.32 1.20
N LEU A 94 -2.20 -11.06 -0.08
CA LEU A 94 -3.18 -11.23 -1.16
C LEU A 94 -3.65 -12.68 -1.27
N GLU A 95 -2.73 -13.63 -1.30
CA GLU A 95 -3.03 -15.06 -1.42
C GLU A 95 -3.76 -15.62 -0.19
N SER A 96 -3.42 -15.17 1.01
CA SER A 96 -4.06 -15.69 2.24
C SER A 96 -5.40 -15.05 2.54
N GLU A 97 -5.55 -13.75 2.31
CA GLU A 97 -6.75 -13.01 2.71
C GLU A 97 -7.71 -12.77 1.55
N PHE A 98 -7.24 -12.74 0.31
CA PHE A 98 -7.99 -12.19 -0.82
C PHE A 98 -8.06 -13.10 -2.04
N TYR A 99 -7.73 -14.38 -1.87
CA TYR A 99 -7.91 -15.40 -2.90
C TYR A 99 -9.39 -15.69 -3.15
N ASP A 100 -9.80 -15.65 -4.41
CA ASP A 100 -11.13 -16.06 -4.86
C ASP A 100 -11.00 -17.35 -5.69
N GLU A 101 -11.64 -18.43 -5.24
CA GLU A 101 -11.62 -19.72 -5.94
C GLU A 101 -12.33 -19.67 -7.31
N GLU A 102 -13.30 -18.77 -7.48
CA GLU A 102 -14.05 -18.64 -8.73
C GLU A 102 -13.22 -17.95 -9.82
N GLU A 103 -12.50 -16.88 -9.46
CA GLU A 103 -11.61 -16.15 -10.37
C GLU A 103 -10.22 -16.81 -10.50
N GLY A 104 -9.85 -17.67 -9.54
CA GLY A 104 -8.58 -18.40 -9.54
C GLY A 104 -7.35 -17.54 -9.20
N GLU A 105 -7.56 -16.28 -8.86
CA GLU A 105 -6.51 -15.32 -8.53
C GLU A 105 -6.92 -14.37 -7.38
N PRO A 106 -5.97 -13.89 -6.57
CA PRO A 106 -6.29 -12.95 -5.50
C PRO A 106 -6.47 -11.53 -6.06
N ALA A 107 -7.51 -10.83 -5.60
CA ALA A 107 -7.83 -9.48 -6.04
C ALA A 107 -8.07 -8.54 -4.86
N ALA A 108 -7.37 -7.40 -4.84
CA ALA A 108 -7.61 -6.36 -3.86
C ALA A 108 -7.28 -4.96 -4.37
N PHE A 109 -7.99 -3.97 -3.84
CA PHE A 109 -7.66 -2.56 -4.03
C PHE A 109 -6.65 -2.08 -2.98
N VAL A 110 -5.48 -1.63 -3.42
CA VAL A 110 -4.42 -1.12 -2.53
C VAL A 110 -4.57 0.39 -2.27
N ARG A 111 -4.48 0.82 -1.01
CA ARG A 111 -4.37 2.25 -0.66
C ARG A 111 -3.43 2.55 0.51
N LEU A 112 -2.96 3.80 0.58
CA LEU A 112 -2.25 4.36 1.72
C LEU A 112 -3.23 5.06 2.68
N SER A 113 -2.78 5.27 3.93
CA SER A 113 -3.62 5.69 5.06
C SER A 113 -4.49 6.93 4.82
N GLY A 114 -3.95 7.98 4.20
CA GLY A 114 -4.67 9.24 4.03
C GLY A 114 -5.43 9.42 2.71
N ARG A 115 -5.08 8.70 1.64
CA ARG A 115 -5.66 8.92 0.30
C ARG A 115 -5.63 7.66 -0.55
N SER A 116 -6.75 7.37 -1.22
CA SER A 116 -6.78 6.40 -2.32
C SER A 116 -6.02 6.96 -3.53
N PRO A 117 -5.29 6.13 -4.29
CA PRO A 117 -4.55 6.55 -5.48
C PRO A 117 -5.49 6.77 -6.68
N LYS A 118 -6.58 7.52 -6.50
CA LYS A 118 -7.57 7.78 -7.57
C LYS A 118 -6.97 8.57 -8.74
N ASP A 119 -5.89 9.30 -8.49
CA ASP A 119 -5.19 10.11 -9.49
C ASP A 119 -4.02 9.37 -10.16
N SER A 120 -3.71 8.13 -9.77
CA SER A 120 -2.55 7.38 -10.31
C SER A 120 -2.88 6.55 -11.56
N VAL A 121 -3.92 6.93 -12.32
CA VAL A 121 -4.41 6.18 -13.50
C VAL A 121 -3.38 6.11 -14.66
N ALA A 122 -2.25 6.79 -14.53
CA ALA A 122 -1.25 6.94 -15.58
C ALA A 122 -0.48 5.67 -15.99
N SER A 123 -0.55 4.55 -15.26
CA SER A 123 0.32 3.37 -15.53
C SER A 123 -0.39 2.05 -15.87
N SER A 124 -1.72 1.97 -15.78
CA SER A 124 -2.42 0.68 -15.95
C SER A 124 -2.33 0.08 -17.36
N SER A 125 -1.92 0.84 -18.37
CA SER A 125 -1.97 0.43 -19.78
C SER A 125 -0.61 0.15 -20.42
N THR A 126 0.51 0.38 -19.74
CA THR A 126 1.83 0.48 -20.42
C THR A 126 2.96 -0.33 -19.77
N MET A 127 2.79 -0.92 -18.58
CA MET A 127 3.88 -1.67 -17.93
C MET A 127 4.14 -3.07 -18.51
N SER A 128 3.20 -3.63 -19.29
CA SER A 128 3.38 -4.93 -19.97
C SER A 128 4.49 -4.90 -21.04
N ASP A 129 4.82 -3.72 -21.58
CA ASP A 129 5.72 -3.58 -22.74
C ASP A 129 7.20 -3.33 -22.37
N ASN A 130 7.50 -2.97 -21.11
CA ASN A 130 8.88 -2.65 -20.71
C ASN A 130 9.61 -3.77 -19.97
N LEU A 131 8.94 -4.86 -19.60
CA LEU A 131 9.57 -6.03 -18.96
C LEU A 131 10.24 -7.00 -19.95
N THR A 132 10.09 -6.79 -21.26
CA THR A 132 10.75 -7.57 -22.34
C THR A 132 11.99 -6.89 -22.93
N ARG A 133 12.42 -5.75 -22.40
CA ARG A 133 13.67 -5.09 -22.78
C ARG A 133 14.66 -5.08 -21.62
N ASN A 134 15.31 -6.22 -21.40
CA ASN A 134 16.69 -6.33 -20.91
C ASN A 134 17.22 -7.72 -21.25
#